data_AF-F4XK74-F1
#
_entry.id   AF-F4XK74-F1
#
_cell.length_a   1.000
_cell.length_b   1.000
_cell.length_c   1.000
_cell.angle_alpha   90.00
_cell.angle_beta   90.00
_cell.angle_gamma   90.00
#
_symmetry.space_group_name_H-M   'P 1'
#
loop_
_entity.id
_entity.type
_entity.pdbx_description
1 polymer ?
#
loop_
_entity_poly.entity_id
_entity_poly.type
_entity_poly.pdbx_seq_one_letter_code
_entity_poly.pdbx_strand_id
1 'polypeptide(L)'
;MGDREFCSVKLAKWLSEKSVYFCLRLKKNEFIEVKKKIWIELSNLGLIPGTSFFIKGVKITKIKGFSTFNVACKWKRNISGFIPKEGWFIMTNLNSLELAIAAYKKRFGIEEMFRDFKTGGDNLEDTNVYGDRLISLILLISIAYTSATIQGQQIKLKGIQKYIGRVKEDGRSQRRHSSFYIGLYAQNWVSFSDECINLVRELMRLNRNKWKYYLRGMRAKSLVLSAL
;
A
#
# COMPACT_ATOMS: atom_id res chain seq x y z
N MET A 1 8.33 -8.64 -0.12
CA MET A 1 9.03 -7.46 0.46
C MET A 1 8.91 -7.57 1.96
N GLY A 2 9.94 -7.19 2.71
CA GLY A 2 9.91 -7.27 4.18
C GLY A 2 10.54 -6.02 4.81
N ASP A 3 9.98 -5.59 5.94
CA ASP A 3 10.58 -4.52 6.75
C ASP A 3 11.76 -5.07 7.59
N ARG A 4 12.29 -4.26 8.50
CA ARG A 4 13.47 -4.57 9.33
C ARG A 4 13.37 -5.86 10.14
N GLU A 5 12.16 -6.31 10.46
CA GLU A 5 11.92 -7.58 11.16
C GLU A 5 12.27 -8.80 10.30
N PHE A 6 12.24 -8.64 8.97
CA PHE A 6 12.61 -9.67 7.99
C PHE A 6 14.04 -9.51 7.48
N CYS A 7 14.88 -8.75 8.18
CA CYS A 7 16.29 -8.50 7.85
C CYS A 7 17.16 -9.75 8.09
N SER A 8 16.97 -10.79 7.26
CA SER A 8 17.65 -12.08 7.37
C SER A 8 18.36 -12.43 6.07
N VAL A 9 19.69 -12.58 6.15
CA VAL A 9 20.51 -13.03 5.02
C VAL A 9 20.19 -14.49 4.64
N LYS A 10 19.81 -15.32 5.62
CA LYS A 10 19.34 -16.69 5.38
C LYS A 10 18.06 -16.70 4.55
N LEU A 11 17.11 -15.83 4.88
CA LEU A 11 15.86 -15.67 4.12
C LEU A 11 16.15 -15.18 2.70
N ALA A 12 17.03 -14.19 2.54
CA ALA A 12 17.44 -13.69 1.23
C ALA A 12 18.07 -14.78 0.35
N LYS A 13 18.95 -15.61 0.91
CA LYS A 13 19.54 -16.75 0.23
C LYS A 13 18.48 -17.75 -0.22
N TRP A 14 17.61 -18.17 0.70
CA TRP A 14 16.53 -19.10 0.39
C TRP A 14 15.60 -18.57 -0.70
N LEU A 15 15.21 -17.29 -0.64
CA LEU A 15 14.40 -16.65 -1.69
C LEU A 15 15.11 -16.64 -3.05
N SER A 16 16.42 -16.37 -3.05
CA SER A 16 17.22 -16.40 -4.27
C SER A 16 17.34 -17.81 -4.86
N GLU A 17 17.51 -18.84 -4.03
CA GLU A 17 17.55 -20.25 -4.46
C GLU A 17 16.20 -20.70 -5.04
N LYS A 18 15.09 -20.11 -4.57
CA LYS A 18 13.75 -20.31 -5.13
C LYS A 18 13.45 -19.43 -6.35
N SER A 19 14.43 -18.68 -6.86
CA SER A 19 14.25 -17.74 -7.99
C SER A 19 13.16 -16.68 -7.73
N VAL A 20 12.97 -16.29 -6.47
CA VAL A 20 11.99 -15.27 -6.07
C VAL A 20 12.67 -13.91 -5.95
N TYR A 21 12.11 -12.89 -6.60
CA TYR A 21 12.56 -11.51 -6.41
C TYR A 21 12.15 -10.97 -5.04
N PHE A 22 13.07 -10.29 -4.36
CA PHE A 22 12.82 -9.78 -3.01
C PHE A 22 13.41 -8.39 -2.77
N CYS A 23 12.83 -7.71 -1.78
CA CYS A 23 13.36 -6.49 -1.18
C CYS A 23 13.18 -6.60 0.34
N LEU A 24 14.27 -6.64 1.09
CA LEU A 24 14.28 -6.75 2.55
C LEU A 24 15.01 -5.53 3.12
N ARG A 25 14.37 -4.79 4.04
CA ARG A 25 14.98 -3.59 4.62
C ARG A 25 16.02 -3.98 5.66
N LEU A 26 17.21 -3.41 5.52
CA LEU A 26 18.31 -3.55 6.47
C LEU A 26 18.20 -2.50 7.58
N LYS A 27 18.72 -2.85 8.76
CA LYS A 27 18.93 -1.88 9.85
C LYS A 27 20.18 -1.05 9.55
N LYS A 28 20.26 0.19 10.01
CA LYS A 28 21.38 1.10 9.72
C LYS A 28 22.72 0.63 10.29
N ASN A 29 22.69 -0.22 11.31
CA ASN A 29 23.84 -0.79 11.99
C ASN A 29 24.31 -2.12 11.37
N GLU A 30 23.70 -2.55 10.26
CA GLU A 30 24.23 -3.69 9.49
C GLU A 30 25.50 -3.29 8.75
N PHE A 31 26.31 -4.29 8.39
CA PHE A 31 27.59 -4.09 7.71
C PHE A 31 27.57 -4.66 6.30
N ILE A 32 28.26 -3.99 5.38
CA ILE A 32 28.55 -4.50 4.04
C ILE A 32 30.05 -4.56 3.77
N GLU A 33 30.47 -5.56 3.01
CA GLU A 33 31.84 -5.68 2.52
C GLU A 33 32.00 -4.86 1.23
N VAL A 34 32.67 -3.71 1.32
CA VAL A 34 32.87 -2.79 0.17
C VAL A 34 34.14 -3.16 -0.61
N LYS A 35 35.15 -3.65 0.09
CA LYS A 35 36.37 -4.25 -0.46
C LYS A 35 36.73 -5.48 0.38
N LYS A 36 37.54 -6.38 -0.16
CA LYS A 36 37.93 -7.63 0.52
C LYS A 36 38.41 -7.34 1.94
N LYS A 37 37.71 -7.89 2.94
CA LYS A 37 37.92 -7.70 4.40
C LYS A 37 37.66 -6.28 4.95
N ILE A 38 37.20 -5.33 4.14
CA ILE A 38 36.83 -3.98 4.56
C ILE A 38 35.31 -3.91 4.70
N TRP A 39 34.87 -3.88 5.96
CA TRP A 39 33.47 -3.80 6.33
C TRP A 39 33.11 -2.37 6.72
N ILE A 40 32.04 -1.85 6.13
CA ILE A 40 31.51 -0.52 6.43
C ILE A 40 30.07 -0.68 6.93
N GLU A 41 29.76 -0.01 8.03
CA GLU A 41 28.40 0.07 8.56
C GLU A 41 27.52 0.90 7.59
N LEU A 42 26.27 0.49 7.37
CA LEU A 42 25.38 1.16 6.42
C LEU A 42 25.16 2.64 6.76
N SER A 43 25.13 2.99 8.05
CA SER A 43 25.07 4.37 8.55
C SER A 43 26.22 5.25 8.05
N ASN A 44 27.38 4.66 7.80
CA ASN A 44 28.60 5.34 7.38
C ASN A 44 28.78 5.38 5.85
N LEU A 45 27.79 4.94 5.06
CA LEU A 45 27.85 5.00 3.59
C LEU A 45 27.57 6.39 3.01
N GLY A 46 27.45 7.42 3.85
CA GLY A 46 27.21 8.79 3.39
C GLY A 46 25.81 9.02 2.80
N LEU A 47 24.84 8.16 3.13
CA LEU A 47 23.46 8.39 2.73
C LEU A 47 22.90 9.60 3.49
N ILE A 48 22.59 10.68 2.79
CA ILE A 48 22.02 11.91 3.34
C ILE A 48 20.66 12.23 2.69
N PRO A 49 19.78 13.04 3.33
CA PRO A 49 18.49 13.40 2.76
C PRO A 49 18.58 13.94 1.32
N GLY A 50 17.85 13.30 0.40
CA GLY A 50 17.84 13.67 -1.02
C GLY A 50 18.77 12.84 -1.91
N THR A 51 19.61 11.98 -1.33
CA THR A 51 20.51 11.10 -2.09
C THR A 51 19.96 9.68 -2.22
N SER A 52 20.43 9.00 -3.27
CA SER A 52 20.18 7.58 -3.48
C SER A 52 21.29 6.99 -4.34
N PHE A 53 21.67 5.75 -4.04
CA PHE A 53 22.70 5.01 -4.77
C PHE A 53 22.46 3.51 -4.66
N PHE A 54 23.16 2.76 -5.52
CA PHE A 54 22.98 1.32 -5.64
C PHE A 54 24.32 0.61 -5.60
N ILE A 55 24.47 -0.32 -4.68
CA ILE A 55 25.69 -1.09 -4.51
C ILE A 55 25.42 -2.52 -4.97
N LYS A 56 26.19 -3.01 -5.95
CA LYS A 56 25.98 -4.33 -6.54
C LYS A 56 26.90 -5.37 -5.91
N GLY A 57 26.37 -6.59 -5.73
CA GLY A 57 27.16 -7.78 -5.41
C GLY A 57 27.97 -7.69 -4.12
N VAL A 58 27.43 -7.10 -3.06
CA VAL A 58 28.11 -7.00 -1.75
C VAL A 58 27.71 -8.13 -0.82
N LYS A 59 28.64 -8.53 0.05
CA LYS A 59 28.32 -9.38 1.19
C LYS A 59 27.72 -8.53 2.30
N ILE A 60 26.67 -9.05 2.90
CA ILE A 60 25.93 -8.39 3.98
C ILE A 60 26.16 -9.22 5.24
N THR A 61 26.53 -8.56 6.34
CA THR A 61 26.98 -9.14 7.63
C THR A 61 28.26 -9.97 7.56
N LYS A 62 28.99 -10.06 8.68
CA LYS A 62 30.25 -10.82 8.80
C LYS A 62 30.07 -12.35 8.82
N ILE A 63 28.88 -12.86 8.52
CA ILE A 63 28.59 -14.28 8.62
C ILE A 63 29.26 -15.00 7.43
N LYS A 64 30.12 -15.97 7.72
CA LYS A 64 30.87 -16.74 6.71
C LYS A 64 29.92 -17.58 5.84
N GLY A 65 30.19 -17.67 4.53
CA GLY A 65 29.53 -18.59 3.61
C GLY A 65 28.29 -18.09 2.87
N PHE A 66 28.01 -16.78 2.90
CA PHE A 66 26.79 -16.21 2.31
C PHE A 66 27.01 -15.56 0.93
N SER A 67 25.96 -15.67 0.12
CA SER A 67 25.85 -15.10 -1.23
C SER A 67 25.96 -13.57 -1.21
N THR A 68 26.40 -13.00 -2.33
CA THR A 68 26.41 -11.57 -2.55
C THR A 68 25.03 -11.09 -3.01
N PHE A 69 24.62 -9.90 -2.56
CA PHE A 69 23.35 -9.28 -2.91
C PHE A 69 23.54 -7.82 -3.30
N ASN A 70 22.52 -7.22 -3.91
CA ASN A 70 22.51 -5.79 -4.19
C ASN A 70 21.89 -5.03 -3.01
N VAL A 71 22.35 -3.80 -2.79
CA VAL A 71 21.81 -2.91 -1.76
C VAL A 71 21.38 -1.60 -2.41
N ALA A 72 20.07 -1.33 -2.36
CA ALA A 72 19.48 -0.07 -2.77
C ALA A 72 19.39 0.89 -1.57
N CYS A 73 19.98 2.06 -1.72
CA CYS A 73 20.01 3.09 -0.69
C CYS A 73 19.20 4.31 -1.16
N LYS A 74 18.27 4.80 -0.33
CA LYS A 74 17.48 5.99 -0.65
C LYS A 74 17.07 6.76 0.59
N TRP A 75 17.36 8.05 0.63
CA TRP A 75 16.80 8.96 1.62
C TRP A 75 15.98 10.03 0.92
N LYS A 76 14.69 10.09 1.24
CA LYS A 76 13.81 11.12 0.67
C LYS A 76 14.32 12.52 1.05
N ARG A 77 14.34 13.43 0.08
CA ARG A 77 14.64 14.86 0.31
C ARG A 77 13.64 15.48 1.29
N ASN A 78 14.08 16.50 2.01
CA ASN A 78 13.18 17.39 2.76
C ASN A 78 12.19 18.04 1.78
N ILE A 79 10.90 17.81 2.00
CA ILE A 79 9.82 18.50 1.29
C ILE A 79 8.89 19.04 2.36
N SER A 80 8.70 20.36 2.38
CA SER A 80 7.76 21.05 3.29
C SER A 80 7.98 20.74 4.77
N GLY A 81 9.25 20.68 5.21
CA GLY A 81 9.62 20.48 6.62
C GLY A 81 9.56 19.02 7.10
N PHE A 82 9.11 18.09 6.26
CA PHE A 82 9.07 16.67 6.62
C PHE A 82 10.29 15.91 6.08
N ILE A 83 11.17 15.49 6.99
CA ILE A 83 12.30 14.59 6.70
C ILE A 83 12.01 13.24 7.38
N PRO A 84 12.00 12.12 6.64
CA PRO A 84 11.99 10.81 7.27
C PRO A 84 13.21 10.67 8.17
N LYS A 85 13.00 10.23 9.42
CA LYS A 85 14.05 10.10 10.43
C LYS A 85 15.26 9.29 9.95
N GLU A 86 15.04 8.33 9.04
CA GLU A 86 16.09 7.45 8.54
C GLU A 86 15.91 7.12 7.05
N GLY A 87 17.04 6.95 6.36
CA GLY A 87 17.09 6.42 5.00
C GLY A 87 16.67 4.95 4.90
N TRP A 88 16.37 4.53 3.68
CA TRP A 88 16.14 3.14 3.34
C TRP A 88 17.44 2.51 2.86
N PHE A 89 17.78 1.38 3.46
CA PHE A 89 18.78 0.44 2.97
C PHE A 89 18.05 -0.87 2.67
N ILE A 90 18.07 -1.32 1.43
CA ILE A 90 17.23 -2.43 0.97
C ILE A 90 18.13 -3.48 0.31
N MET A 91 18.23 -4.64 0.93
CA MET A 91 18.84 -5.83 0.34
C MET A 91 17.90 -6.43 -0.70
N THR A 92 18.41 -6.70 -1.90
CA THR A 92 17.59 -7.19 -3.01
C THR A 92 18.43 -7.97 -4.05
N ASN A 93 17.76 -8.82 -4.81
CA ASN A 93 18.28 -9.45 -6.03
C ASN A 93 17.79 -8.76 -7.32
N LEU A 94 17.10 -7.62 -7.22
CA LEU A 94 16.75 -6.78 -8.38
C LEU A 94 18.01 -6.10 -8.93
N ASN A 95 17.99 -5.74 -10.22
CA ASN A 95 19.18 -5.28 -10.96
C ASN A 95 19.39 -3.76 -10.96
N SER A 96 18.41 -2.97 -10.51
CA SER A 96 18.43 -1.51 -10.53
C SER A 96 17.86 -0.87 -9.27
N LEU A 97 18.31 0.35 -9.01
CA LEU A 97 17.81 1.19 -7.92
C LEU A 97 16.32 1.48 -8.09
N GLU A 98 15.91 1.85 -9.29
CA GLU A 98 14.54 2.25 -9.59
C GLU A 98 13.57 1.11 -9.30
N LEU A 99 13.87 -0.10 -9.78
CA LEU A 99 13.04 -1.28 -9.55
C LEU A 99 12.99 -1.64 -8.06
N ALA A 100 14.13 -1.64 -7.37
CA ALA A 100 14.18 -1.96 -5.95
C ALA A 100 13.36 -0.98 -5.10
N ILE A 101 13.47 0.31 -5.37
CA ILE A 101 12.70 1.34 -4.67
C ILE A 101 11.22 1.30 -5.04
N ALA A 102 10.88 1.12 -6.32
CA ALA A 102 9.50 1.01 -6.79
C ALA A 102 8.81 -0.22 -6.20
N ALA A 103 9.51 -1.36 -6.16
CA ALA A 103 9.04 -2.56 -5.50
C ALA A 103 8.85 -2.29 -4.01
N TYR A 104 9.89 -1.86 -3.28
CA TYR A 104 9.81 -1.67 -1.83
C TYR A 104 8.70 -0.70 -1.38
N LYS A 105 8.40 0.35 -2.17
CA LYS A 105 7.27 1.26 -1.90
C LYS A 105 5.92 0.54 -1.82
N LYS A 106 5.73 -0.58 -2.51
CA LYS A 106 4.49 -1.37 -2.45
C LYS A 106 4.27 -2.02 -1.09
N ARG A 107 5.30 -2.15 -0.24
CA ARG A 107 5.19 -2.69 1.13
C ARG A 107 4.13 -1.96 1.96
N PHE A 108 4.02 -0.63 1.80
CA PHE A 108 3.04 0.18 2.54
C PHE A 108 1.58 -0.17 2.22
N GLY A 109 1.30 -0.95 1.15
CA GLY A 109 -0.04 -1.44 0.86
C GLY A 109 -0.62 -2.37 1.93
N ILE A 110 0.22 -3.10 2.68
CA ILE A 110 -0.26 -3.96 3.78
C ILE A 110 -0.75 -3.13 4.98
N GLU A 111 -0.22 -1.93 5.18
CA GLU A 111 -0.65 -1.03 6.26
C GLU A 111 -2.05 -0.47 6.00
N GLU A 112 -2.43 -0.31 4.73
CA GLU A 112 -3.80 0.03 4.32
C GLU A 112 -4.76 -1.11 4.72
N MET A 113 -4.41 -2.35 4.41
CA MET A 113 -5.18 -3.54 4.81
C MET A 113 -5.32 -3.66 6.33
N PHE A 114 -4.23 -3.49 7.09
CA PHE A 114 -4.31 -3.54 8.56
C PHE A 114 -5.19 -2.45 9.15
N ARG A 115 -5.23 -1.26 8.55
CA ARG A 115 -6.14 -0.19 8.98
C ARG A 115 -7.59 -0.58 8.72
N ASP A 116 -7.86 -1.12 7.54
CA ASP A 116 -9.20 -1.50 7.11
C ASP A 116 -9.77 -2.67 7.92
N PHE A 117 -8.93 -3.63 8.35
CA PHE A 117 -9.34 -4.72 9.24
C PHE A 117 -9.66 -4.28 10.67
N LYS A 118 -9.12 -3.13 11.10
CA LYS A 118 -9.42 -2.52 12.39
C LYS A 118 -10.59 -1.55 12.24
N THR A 119 -10.44 -0.33 12.74
CA THR A 119 -11.43 0.74 12.72
C THR A 119 -11.71 1.33 11.34
N GLY A 120 -10.97 0.92 10.30
CA GLY A 120 -11.18 1.36 8.93
C GLY A 120 -12.35 0.68 8.20
N GLY A 121 -12.89 -0.42 8.75
CA GLY A 121 -13.98 -1.16 8.12
C GLY A 121 -14.48 -2.34 8.96
N ASP A 122 -13.69 -3.42 9.04
CA ASP A 122 -14.20 -4.72 9.50
C ASP A 122 -14.24 -4.87 11.04
N ASN A 123 -13.60 -3.96 11.78
CA ASN A 123 -13.57 -3.93 13.26
C ASN A 123 -13.24 -5.30 13.88
N LEU A 124 -12.29 -6.03 13.29
CA LEU A 124 -11.94 -7.39 13.69
C LEU A 124 -11.61 -7.50 15.18
N GLU A 125 -10.94 -6.49 15.74
CA GLU A 125 -10.54 -6.44 17.16
C GLU A 125 -11.75 -6.39 18.10
N ASP A 126 -12.87 -5.79 17.69
CA ASP A 126 -14.08 -5.64 18.51
C ASP A 126 -14.93 -6.93 18.54
N THR A 127 -14.68 -7.87 17.63
CA THR A 127 -15.44 -9.13 17.54
C THR A 127 -15.14 -10.10 18.69
N ASN A 128 -13.99 -9.95 19.36
CA ASN A 128 -13.54 -10.79 20.48
C ASN A 128 -13.55 -12.32 20.19
N VAL A 129 -13.56 -12.73 18.92
CA VAL A 129 -13.56 -14.16 18.54
C VAL A 129 -12.15 -14.76 18.64
N TYR A 130 -12.07 -16.04 18.99
CA TYR A 130 -10.82 -16.78 19.15
C TYR A 130 -10.91 -18.19 18.55
N GLY A 131 -9.76 -18.86 18.44
CA GLY A 131 -9.66 -20.23 17.91
C GLY A 131 -10.16 -20.37 16.46
N ASP A 132 -10.86 -21.46 16.18
CA ASP A 132 -11.34 -21.78 14.82
C ASP A 132 -12.34 -20.75 14.28
N ARG A 133 -13.09 -20.07 15.17
CA ARG A 133 -14.01 -18.99 14.78
C ARG A 133 -13.25 -17.78 14.24
N LEU A 134 -12.11 -17.44 14.85
CA LEU A 134 -11.25 -16.37 14.36
C LEU A 134 -10.66 -16.73 12.99
N ILE A 135 -10.19 -17.97 12.81
CA ILE A 135 -9.66 -18.43 11.51
C ILE A 135 -10.74 -18.31 10.42
N SER A 136 -11.95 -18.79 10.71
CA SER A 136 -13.09 -18.72 9.79
C SER A 136 -13.46 -17.28 9.47
N LEU A 137 -13.48 -16.39 10.47
CA LEU A 137 -13.77 -14.97 10.28
C LEU A 137 -12.70 -14.28 9.42
N ILE A 138 -11.42 -14.53 9.67
CA ILE A 138 -10.32 -13.99 8.87
C ILE A 138 -10.43 -14.47 7.42
N LEU A 139 -10.82 -15.71 7.18
CA LEU A 139 -11.03 -16.23 5.83
C LEU A 139 -12.17 -15.50 5.11
N LEU A 140 -13.32 -15.34 5.77
CA LEU A 140 -14.47 -14.61 5.23
C LEU A 140 -14.13 -13.15 4.94
N ILE A 141 -13.48 -12.47 5.88
CA ILE A 141 -13.00 -11.10 5.71
C ILE A 141 -12.01 -11.01 4.55
N SER A 142 -11.10 -11.97 4.39
CA SER A 142 -10.14 -11.96 3.28
C SER A 142 -10.82 -12.02 1.91
N ILE A 143 -11.88 -12.83 1.79
CA ILE A 143 -12.68 -12.93 0.56
C ILE A 143 -13.45 -11.62 0.32
N ALA A 144 -14.16 -11.12 1.33
CA ALA A 144 -14.93 -9.88 1.25
C ALA A 144 -14.03 -8.68 0.91
N TYR A 145 -12.89 -8.57 1.59
CA TYR A 145 -11.90 -7.52 1.39
C TYR A 145 -11.32 -7.55 -0.02
N THR A 146 -11.00 -8.74 -0.54
CA THR A 146 -10.50 -8.89 -1.91
C THR A 146 -11.53 -8.43 -2.93
N SER A 147 -12.78 -8.86 -2.78
CA SER A 147 -13.89 -8.46 -3.65
C SER A 147 -14.10 -6.94 -3.65
N ALA A 148 -14.30 -6.35 -2.48
CA ALA A 148 -14.49 -4.90 -2.34
C ALA A 148 -13.27 -4.10 -2.83
N THR A 149 -12.05 -4.60 -2.62
CA THR A 149 -10.84 -3.96 -3.14
C THR A 149 -10.81 -3.92 -4.66
N ILE A 150 -11.15 -5.03 -5.33
CA ILE A 150 -11.20 -5.10 -6.80
C ILE A 150 -12.24 -4.13 -7.35
N GLN A 151 -13.45 -4.15 -6.82
CA GLN A 151 -14.52 -3.23 -7.23
C GLN A 151 -14.11 -1.76 -7.00
N GLY A 152 -13.55 -1.45 -5.84
CA GLY A 152 -13.06 -0.11 -5.53
C GLY A 152 -11.91 0.35 -6.42
N GLN A 153 -11.03 -0.55 -6.86
CA GLN A 153 -10.01 -0.24 -7.86
C GLN A 153 -10.64 0.09 -9.22
N GLN A 154 -11.62 -0.69 -9.68
CA GLN A 154 -12.34 -0.40 -10.94
C GLN A 154 -13.04 0.96 -10.90
N ILE A 155 -13.71 1.27 -9.79
CA ILE A 155 -14.34 2.58 -9.57
C ILE A 155 -13.31 3.71 -9.61
N LYS A 156 -12.14 3.52 -8.97
CA LYS A 156 -11.04 4.51 -8.99
C LYS A 156 -10.47 4.70 -10.39
N LEU A 157 -10.35 3.64 -11.18
CA LEU A 157 -9.91 3.71 -12.59
C LEU A 157 -10.91 4.48 -13.46
N LYS A 158 -12.21 4.30 -13.22
CA LYS A 158 -13.29 5.08 -13.88
C LYS A 158 -13.34 6.55 -13.43
N GLY A 159 -12.60 6.94 -12.38
CA GLY A 159 -12.52 8.32 -11.90
C GLY A 159 -13.77 8.84 -11.19
N ILE A 160 -14.67 7.95 -10.76
CA ILE A 160 -15.97 8.29 -10.16
C ILE A 160 -15.98 8.20 -8.63
N GLN A 161 -14.85 7.91 -7.97
CA GLN A 161 -14.80 7.72 -6.52
C GLN A 161 -15.33 8.92 -5.70
N LYS A 162 -15.32 10.14 -6.28
CA LYS A 162 -15.83 11.36 -5.64
C LYS A 162 -17.35 11.33 -5.36
N TYR A 163 -18.09 10.48 -6.06
CA TYR A 163 -19.53 10.30 -5.83
C TYR A 163 -19.82 9.36 -4.65
N ILE A 164 -18.85 8.52 -4.29
CA ILE A 164 -18.97 7.53 -3.22
C ILE A 164 -18.39 8.07 -1.92
N GLY A 165 -17.24 8.74 -1.99
CA GLY A 165 -16.57 9.26 -0.81
C GLY A 165 -15.64 10.43 -1.11
N ARG A 166 -15.30 11.17 -0.05
CA ARG A 166 -14.42 12.33 -0.15
C ARG A 166 -13.00 11.88 -0.55
N VAL A 167 -12.50 12.36 -1.69
CA VAL A 167 -11.21 11.91 -2.22
C VAL A 167 -10.02 12.38 -1.37
N LYS A 168 -10.07 13.63 -0.91
CA LYS A 168 -9.06 14.28 -0.04
C LYS A 168 -9.72 15.26 0.92
N GLU A 169 -9.03 15.56 2.01
CA GLU A 169 -9.36 16.62 2.95
C GLU A 169 -8.38 17.77 2.81
N ASP A 170 -8.79 18.96 3.26
CA ASP A 170 -7.89 20.10 3.30
C ASP A 170 -6.66 19.79 4.17
N GLY A 171 -5.48 20.26 3.73
CA GLY A 171 -4.19 19.94 4.36
C GLY A 171 -3.67 18.50 4.14
N ARG A 172 -4.43 17.58 3.51
CA ARG A 172 -4.00 16.19 3.32
C ARG A 172 -3.37 15.96 1.94
N SER A 173 -2.10 15.56 1.91
CA SER A 173 -1.39 15.23 0.65
C SER A 173 -1.87 13.92 0.02
N GLN A 174 -2.22 12.93 0.84
CA GLN A 174 -2.64 11.59 0.42
C GLN A 174 -4.17 11.47 0.30
N ARG A 175 -4.61 10.43 -0.44
CA ARG A 175 -6.03 10.08 -0.55
C ARG A 175 -6.57 9.64 0.82
N ARG A 176 -7.83 9.95 1.11
CA ARG A 176 -8.47 9.60 2.39
C ARG A 176 -8.80 8.11 2.47
N HIS A 177 -9.41 7.56 1.43
CA HIS A 177 -10.03 6.23 1.47
C HIS A 177 -9.27 5.18 0.66
N SER A 178 -9.20 3.99 1.24
CA SER A 178 -8.63 2.80 0.61
C SER A 178 -9.46 2.34 -0.59
N SER A 179 -8.94 1.41 -1.39
CA SER A 179 -9.74 0.85 -2.48
C SER A 179 -10.86 -0.03 -1.93
N PHE A 180 -10.58 -0.82 -0.89
CA PHE A 180 -11.56 -1.55 -0.11
C PHE A 180 -12.73 -0.66 0.33
N TYR A 181 -12.44 0.45 1.04
CA TYR A 181 -13.47 1.36 1.52
C TYR A 181 -14.36 1.87 0.38
N ILE A 182 -13.76 2.28 -0.74
CA ILE A 182 -14.51 2.78 -1.89
C ILE A 182 -15.41 1.69 -2.49
N GLY A 183 -14.95 0.44 -2.58
CA GLY A 183 -15.79 -0.66 -3.07
C GLY A 183 -16.95 -0.97 -2.13
N LEU A 184 -16.67 -1.11 -0.83
CA LEU A 184 -17.69 -1.39 0.19
C LEU A 184 -18.75 -0.29 0.23
N TYR A 185 -18.32 0.97 0.29
CA TYR A 185 -19.25 2.10 0.35
C TYR A 185 -20.01 2.32 -0.95
N ALA A 186 -19.46 1.90 -2.10
CA ALA A 186 -20.16 1.96 -3.37
C ALA A 186 -21.38 1.05 -3.41
N GLN A 187 -21.27 -0.16 -2.84
CA GLN A 187 -22.41 -1.07 -2.69
C GLN A 187 -23.51 -0.41 -1.86
N ASN A 188 -23.18 0.14 -0.69
CA ASN A 188 -24.13 0.85 0.17
C ASN A 188 -24.78 2.04 -0.54
N TRP A 189 -23.99 2.83 -1.27
CA TRP A 189 -24.48 4.00 -2.00
C TRP A 189 -25.46 3.63 -3.12
N VAL A 190 -25.18 2.56 -3.86
CA VAL A 190 -26.06 2.08 -4.94
C VAL A 190 -27.39 1.61 -4.36
N SER A 191 -27.35 0.74 -3.33
CA SER A 191 -28.54 0.20 -2.66
C SER A 191 -29.42 1.32 -2.11
N PHE A 192 -28.84 2.25 -1.34
CA PHE A 192 -29.57 3.40 -0.80
C PHE A 192 -30.14 4.29 -1.91
N SER A 193 -29.40 4.48 -3.00
CA SER A 193 -29.88 5.27 -4.13
C SER A 193 -31.06 4.62 -4.85
N ASP A 194 -31.18 3.28 -4.85
CA ASP A 194 -32.34 2.61 -5.46
C ASP A 194 -33.59 2.79 -4.60
N GLU A 195 -33.46 2.69 -3.28
CA GLU A 195 -34.55 2.95 -2.34
C GLU A 195 -35.09 4.40 -2.46
N CYS A 196 -34.19 5.35 -2.65
CA CYS A 196 -34.53 6.77 -2.71
C CYS A 196 -34.86 7.29 -4.13
N ILE A 197 -34.96 6.44 -5.15
CA ILE A 197 -35.04 6.90 -6.56
C ILE A 197 -36.26 7.77 -6.85
N ASN A 198 -37.40 7.51 -6.18
CA ASN A 198 -38.62 8.30 -6.36
C ASN A 198 -38.45 9.72 -5.80
N LEU A 199 -37.85 9.87 -4.62
CA LEU A 199 -37.50 11.17 -4.05
C LEU A 199 -36.53 11.94 -4.93
N VAL A 200 -35.52 11.26 -5.51
CA VAL A 200 -34.58 11.89 -6.45
C VAL A 200 -35.32 12.40 -7.69
N ARG A 201 -36.29 11.64 -8.23
CA ARG A 201 -37.10 12.07 -9.38
C ARG A 201 -37.95 13.30 -9.06
N GLU A 202 -38.54 13.38 -7.87
CA GLU A 202 -39.27 14.56 -7.42
C GLU A 202 -38.35 15.78 -7.29
N LEU A 203 -37.18 15.62 -6.66
CA LEU A 203 -36.18 16.68 -6.55
C LEU A 203 -35.70 17.17 -7.93
N MET A 204 -35.54 16.26 -8.90
CA MET A 204 -35.19 16.62 -10.28
C MET A 204 -36.27 17.45 -10.98
N ARG A 205 -37.56 17.20 -10.67
CA ARG A 205 -38.68 17.99 -11.19
C ARG A 205 -38.72 19.39 -10.58
N LEU A 206 -38.53 19.49 -9.26
CA LEU A 206 -38.51 20.77 -8.53
C LEU A 206 -37.29 21.63 -8.90
N ASN A 207 -36.10 21.03 -8.97
CA ASN A 207 -34.83 21.73 -9.22
C ASN A 207 -34.35 21.57 -10.67
N ARG A 208 -35.20 21.96 -11.63
CA ARG A 208 -34.92 21.76 -13.07
C ARG A 208 -33.63 22.45 -13.54
N ASN A 209 -33.27 23.58 -12.92
CA ASN A 209 -32.01 24.29 -13.18
C ASN A 209 -30.74 23.48 -12.80
N LYS A 210 -30.85 22.47 -11.92
CA LYS A 210 -29.75 21.59 -11.52
C LYS A 210 -29.76 20.23 -12.23
N TRP A 211 -30.64 20.01 -13.20
CA TRP A 211 -30.81 18.75 -13.95
C TRP A 211 -29.48 18.11 -14.40
N LYS A 212 -28.56 18.91 -14.94
CA LYS A 212 -27.23 18.44 -15.40
C LYS A 212 -26.41 17.76 -14.29
N TYR A 213 -26.55 18.19 -13.03
CA TYR A 213 -25.83 17.60 -11.90
C TYR A 213 -26.44 16.26 -11.48
N TYR A 214 -27.77 16.16 -11.46
CA TYR A 214 -28.46 14.91 -11.20
C TYR A 214 -28.12 13.84 -12.25
N LEU A 215 -28.13 14.19 -13.55
CA LEU A 215 -27.72 13.27 -14.62
C LEU A 215 -26.28 12.76 -14.46
N ARG A 216 -25.36 13.62 -13.99
CA ARG A 216 -23.98 13.19 -13.70
C ARG A 216 -23.95 12.17 -12.55
N GLY A 217 -24.77 12.36 -11.51
CA GLY A 217 -24.93 11.40 -10.42
C GLY A 217 -25.50 10.06 -10.89
N MET A 218 -26.56 10.08 -11.71
CA MET A 218 -27.15 8.87 -12.30
C MET A 218 -26.17 8.12 -13.20
N ARG A 219 -25.42 8.85 -14.04
CA ARG A 219 -24.34 8.26 -14.85
C ARG A 219 -23.25 7.64 -13.95
N ALA A 220 -22.86 8.32 -12.88
CA ALA A 220 -21.90 7.77 -11.93
C ALA A 220 -22.43 6.47 -11.30
N LYS A 221 -23.71 6.41 -10.92
CA LYS A 221 -24.34 5.19 -10.40
C LYS A 221 -24.26 4.02 -11.39
N SER A 222 -24.62 4.26 -12.66
CA SER A 222 -24.51 3.24 -13.72
C SER A 222 -23.05 2.76 -13.90
N LEU A 223 -22.08 3.67 -13.82
CA LEU A 223 -20.66 3.32 -13.91
C LEU A 223 -20.17 2.52 -12.69
N VAL A 224 -20.74 2.78 -11.50
CA VAL A 224 -20.49 1.97 -10.30
C VAL A 224 -21.09 0.58 -10.47
N LEU A 225 -22.35 0.45 -10.88
CA LEU A 225 -23.00 -0.84 -11.11
C LEU A 225 -22.23 -1.72 -12.10
N SER A 226 -21.67 -1.14 -13.16
CA SER A 226 -20.79 -1.87 -14.10
C SER A 226 -19.37 -2.18 -13.57
N ALA A 227 -19.07 -1.80 -12.33
CA ALA A 227 -17.81 -2.12 -11.64
C ALA A 227 -18.00 -2.99 -10.39
N LEU A 228 -19.26 -3.21 -9.96
CA LEU A 228 -19.63 -4.15 -8.92
C LEU A 228 -19.71 -5.56 -9.51
#